data_AF-A0A4T0NUA8-F1
#
_entry.id   AF-A0A4T0NUA8-F1
#
_cell.length_a   1.000
_cell.length_b   1.000
_cell.length_c   1.000
_cell.angle_alpha   90.00
_cell.angle_beta   90.00
_cell.angle_gamma   90.00
#
_symmetry.space_group_name_H-M   'P 1'
#
loop_
_entity.id
_entity.type
_entity.pdbx_description
1 polymer ?
#
loop_
_entity_poly.entity_id
_entity_poly.type
_entity_poly.pdbx_seq_one_letter_code
_entity_poly.pdbx_strand_id
1 'polypeptide(L)'
;MVDDVLIVGFGAVGVLYGWILEQSKGVRVTAVARSNYQIIQDQGVQLESAKFGKHNWKPYRTLHDTHQAADRDYKYIICTFKHLPDVHPTEEILGPCLHRSNCFVLLQNGLGIEEPLQSVLPNATIISGAIWIGANLRDSRRVIHNDLERLVIGRFKGELRGPNHQPVLSSMPGREADTLVHDLATLLREGGSQTQDVPDIQPFRWKKNLWNATFSTLATLAGEPMSELMRDDNLQFVIPIARRTMLEILFTARAVGISEDDLPAAAVDEQLTITLQQFGSILHADEKRKGENEEAAAGRAGFKPSMLIDYEHSRPMELQCILGSMVQRAREFGLETPRLDLAYSVLSVKQRSFIEKTSSAKPSAEMTDALAQRIARSRFTDSPVPSGTPLNLPTKKF
;
A
#
# COMPACT_ATOMS: atom_id res chain seq x y z
N MET A 1 -1.76 19.40 26.28
CA MET A 1 -0.76 19.71 25.23
C MET A 1 -1.40 19.43 23.89
N VAL A 2 -0.93 20.06 22.82
CA VAL A 2 -1.41 19.82 21.46
C VAL A 2 -0.40 18.90 20.77
N ASP A 3 -0.87 17.79 20.20
CA ASP A 3 -0.08 16.84 19.44
C ASP A 3 0.08 17.33 17.99
N ASP A 4 1.31 17.62 17.58
CA ASP A 4 1.64 17.93 16.18
C ASP A 4 1.84 16.63 15.38
N VAL A 5 1.08 16.46 14.31
CA VAL A 5 1.14 15.31 13.40
C VAL A 5 1.54 15.77 12.00
N LEU A 6 2.55 15.13 11.42
CA LEU A 6 2.95 15.33 10.04
C LEU A 6 2.33 14.24 9.16
N ILE A 7 1.64 14.61 8.09
CA ILE A 7 1.18 13.69 7.05
C ILE A 7 1.98 13.93 5.78
N VAL A 8 2.77 12.94 5.37
CA VAL A 8 3.53 12.96 4.13
C VAL A 8 2.75 12.18 3.06
N GLY A 9 2.33 12.87 2.01
CA GLY A 9 1.56 12.27 0.91
C GLY A 9 0.06 12.56 1.02
N PHE A 10 -0.34 13.76 0.62
CA PHE A 10 -1.70 14.25 0.81
C PHE A 10 -2.66 13.90 -0.34
N GLY A 11 -2.75 12.60 -0.65
CA GLY A 11 -3.75 12.01 -1.54
C GLY A 11 -5.06 11.70 -0.79
N ALA A 12 -5.91 10.83 -1.35
CA ALA A 12 -7.20 10.47 -0.75
C ALA A 12 -7.07 9.95 0.71
N VAL A 13 -6.12 9.05 0.96
CA VAL A 13 -5.85 8.49 2.29
C VAL A 13 -5.35 9.56 3.26
N GLY A 14 -4.36 10.36 2.84
CA GLY A 14 -3.77 11.42 3.67
C GLY A 14 -4.78 12.51 4.05
N VAL A 15 -5.65 12.89 3.11
CA VAL A 15 -6.77 13.81 3.38
C VAL A 15 -7.72 13.22 4.39
N LEU A 16 -8.20 11.99 4.16
CA LEU A 16 -9.24 11.41 5.01
C LEU A 16 -8.73 11.25 6.45
N TYR A 17 -7.57 10.63 6.63
CA TYR A 17 -7.02 10.42 7.97
C TYR A 17 -6.50 11.71 8.61
N GLY A 18 -6.04 12.69 7.83
CA GLY A 18 -5.74 14.03 8.34
C GLY A 18 -6.97 14.76 8.87
N TRP A 19 -8.08 14.69 8.14
CA TRP A 19 -9.35 15.27 8.58
C TRP A 19 -9.86 14.59 9.84
N ILE A 20 -9.86 13.24 9.87
CA ILE A 20 -10.26 12.44 11.04
C ILE A 20 -9.43 12.83 12.27
N LEU A 21 -8.10 12.92 12.13
CA LEU A 21 -7.22 13.29 13.24
C LEU A 21 -7.50 14.69 13.77
N GLU A 22 -7.72 15.69 12.91
CA GLU A 22 -8.06 17.05 13.36
C GLU A 22 -9.48 17.19 13.94
N GLN A 23 -10.34 16.17 13.85
CA GLN A 23 -11.59 16.14 14.61
C GLN A 23 -11.36 15.84 16.10
N SER A 24 -10.19 15.27 16.44
CA SER A 24 -9.80 15.00 17.82
C SER A 24 -9.33 16.27 18.51
N LYS A 25 -9.70 16.44 19.78
CA LYS A 25 -9.27 17.62 20.54
C LYS A 25 -7.76 17.57 20.76
N GLY A 26 -7.09 18.67 20.44
CA GLY A 26 -5.67 18.81 20.71
C GLY A 26 -4.76 18.13 19.68
N VAL A 27 -5.21 17.90 18.45
CA VAL A 27 -4.35 17.50 17.32
C VAL A 27 -4.22 18.64 16.33
N ARG A 28 -3.01 18.86 15.79
CA ARG A 28 -2.77 19.74 14.63
C ARG A 28 -2.09 18.95 13.53
N VAL A 29 -2.65 18.99 12.32
CA VAL A 29 -2.09 18.30 11.15
C VAL A 29 -1.30 19.28 10.29
N THR A 30 -0.02 18.96 10.10
CA THR A 30 0.80 19.51 9.02
C THR A 30 0.78 18.52 7.86
N ALA A 31 0.35 18.97 6.68
CA ALA A 31 0.31 18.15 5.47
C ALA A 31 1.45 18.53 4.53
N VAL A 32 2.20 17.52 4.05
CA VAL A 32 3.12 17.66 2.91
C VAL A 32 2.42 17.15 1.66
N ALA A 33 2.14 18.09 0.76
CA ALA A 33 1.50 17.88 -0.53
C ALA A 33 2.50 18.26 -1.63
N ARG A 34 2.53 17.50 -2.73
CA ARG A 34 3.40 17.81 -3.88
C ARG A 34 2.58 18.38 -5.02
N SER A 35 2.03 17.51 -5.87
CA SER A 35 1.29 17.92 -7.08
C SER A 35 0.04 18.76 -6.80
N ASN A 36 -0.54 18.67 -5.60
CA ASN A 36 -1.72 19.42 -5.18
C ASN A 36 -1.42 20.49 -4.11
N TYR A 37 -0.14 20.79 -3.85
CA TYR A 37 0.25 21.77 -2.82
C TYR A 37 -0.46 23.12 -2.97
N GLN A 38 -0.32 23.77 -4.13
CA GLN A 38 -0.81 25.13 -4.33
C GLN A 38 -2.33 25.20 -4.14
N ILE A 39 -3.07 24.26 -4.73
CA ILE A 39 -4.54 24.26 -4.65
C ILE A 39 -5.05 23.99 -3.22
N ILE A 40 -4.39 23.13 -2.45
CA ILE A 40 -4.76 22.89 -1.05
C ILE A 40 -4.37 24.08 -0.17
N GLN A 41 -3.21 24.70 -0.42
CA GLN A 41 -2.78 25.88 0.30
C GLN A 41 -3.74 27.05 0.07
N ASP A 42 -4.25 27.24 -1.16
CA ASP A 42 -5.12 28.37 -1.47
C ASP A 42 -6.59 28.10 -1.09
N GLN A 43 -7.08 26.88 -1.32
CA GLN A 43 -8.52 26.57 -1.27
C GLN A 43 -8.90 25.48 -0.26
N GLY A 44 -7.93 24.82 0.37
CA GLY A 44 -8.16 23.64 1.19
C GLY A 44 -8.66 22.43 0.37
N VAL A 45 -9.36 21.54 1.05
CA VAL A 45 -9.83 20.24 0.55
C VAL A 45 -11.35 20.16 0.67
N GLN A 46 -11.97 19.56 -0.33
CA GLN A 46 -13.36 19.12 -0.27
C GLN A 46 -13.41 17.63 0.04
N LEU A 47 -13.89 17.26 1.22
CA LEU A 47 -14.16 15.86 1.57
C LEU A 47 -15.65 15.58 1.38
N GLU A 48 -15.97 14.68 0.45
CA GLU A 48 -17.32 14.18 0.23
C GLU A 48 -17.36 12.71 0.64
N SER A 49 -17.81 12.45 1.86
CA SER A 49 -17.86 11.11 2.43
C SER A 49 -19.28 10.65 2.70
N ALA A 50 -19.62 9.43 2.26
CA ALA A 50 -20.88 8.78 2.67
C ALA A 50 -20.90 8.46 4.18
N LYS A 51 -19.74 8.13 4.79
CA LYS A 51 -19.59 7.87 6.23
C LYS A 51 -19.51 9.14 7.07
N PHE A 52 -18.71 10.12 6.65
CA PHE A 52 -18.37 11.29 7.49
C PHE A 52 -19.10 12.58 7.09
N GLY A 53 -19.86 12.58 6.00
CA GLY A 53 -20.53 13.77 5.49
C GLY A 53 -19.64 14.61 4.56
N LYS A 54 -20.09 15.84 4.27
CA LYS A 54 -19.42 16.78 3.36
C LYS A 54 -18.73 17.90 4.13
N HIS A 55 -17.45 18.12 3.86
CA HIS A 55 -16.61 19.09 4.57
C HIS A 55 -15.74 19.90 3.62
N ASN A 56 -15.59 21.19 3.91
CA ASN A 56 -14.49 22.00 3.40
C ASN A 56 -13.49 22.17 4.54
N TRP A 57 -12.28 21.66 4.36
CA TRP A 57 -11.30 21.57 5.42
C TRP A 57 -9.91 21.93 4.91
N LYS A 58 -9.11 22.58 5.74
CA LYS A 58 -7.70 22.86 5.45
C LYS A 58 -6.87 22.45 6.66
N PRO A 59 -5.77 21.69 6.48
CA PRO A 59 -4.86 21.36 7.57
C PRO A 59 -4.30 22.60 8.23
N TYR A 60 -3.92 22.49 9.51
CA TYR A 60 -3.22 23.55 10.23
C TYR A 60 -2.04 24.16 9.45
N ARG A 61 -1.24 23.31 8.78
CA ARG A 61 -0.19 23.73 7.84
C ARG A 61 -0.24 22.87 6.59
N THR A 62 -0.08 23.49 5.41
CA THR A 62 0.20 22.77 4.17
C THR A 62 1.57 23.20 3.67
N LEU A 63 2.43 22.24 3.35
CA LEU A 63 3.82 22.43 2.96
C LEU A 63 4.10 21.68 1.65
N HIS A 64 5.06 22.17 0.88
CA HIS A 64 5.37 21.63 -0.44
C HIS A 64 6.25 20.37 -0.38
N ASP A 65 7.14 20.29 0.61
CA ASP A 65 8.08 19.19 0.78
C ASP A 65 8.47 19.00 2.26
N THR A 66 9.21 17.92 2.52
CA THR A 66 9.64 17.55 3.86
C THR A 66 10.74 18.45 4.41
N HIS A 67 11.48 19.20 3.59
CA HIS A 67 12.46 20.17 4.10
C HIS A 67 11.77 21.30 4.87
N GLN A 68 10.63 21.78 4.38
CA GLN A 68 9.84 22.80 5.09
C GLN A 68 9.21 22.27 6.37
N ALA A 69 8.91 20.97 6.45
CA ALA A 69 8.34 20.33 7.62
C ALA A 69 9.40 20.08 8.72
N ALA A 70 10.69 20.08 8.37
CA ALA A 70 11.78 19.81 9.32
C ALA A 70 12.03 20.94 10.35
N ASP A 71 11.14 21.95 10.42
CA ASP A 71 11.21 23.12 11.30
C ASP A 71 10.82 22.84 12.75
N ARG A 72 10.24 21.66 13.04
CA ARG A 72 9.78 21.26 14.37
C ARG A 72 9.75 19.74 14.54
N ASP A 73 9.53 19.32 15.77
CA ASP A 73 9.30 17.92 16.09
C ASP A 73 7.80 17.58 16.03
N TYR A 74 7.50 16.32 15.72
CA TYR A 74 6.16 15.77 15.57
C TYR A 74 6.00 14.56 16.48
N LYS A 75 4.79 14.37 17.02
CA LYS A 75 4.44 13.15 17.74
C LYS A 75 4.37 11.95 16.80
N TYR A 76 3.79 12.15 15.61
CA TYR A 76 3.68 11.15 14.55
C TYR A 76 4.07 11.73 13.20
N ILE A 77 4.85 10.96 12.42
CA ILE A 77 5.02 11.17 10.98
C ILE A 77 4.28 10.06 10.25
N ILE A 78 3.16 10.39 9.61
CA ILE A 78 2.27 9.46 8.93
C ILE A 78 2.55 9.49 7.43
N CYS A 79 2.84 8.34 6.84
CA CYS A 79 3.16 8.17 5.43
C CYS A 79 1.96 7.58 4.68
N THR A 80 1.40 8.38 3.77
CA THR A 80 0.25 8.05 2.93
C THR A 80 0.53 8.23 1.43
N PHE A 81 1.78 8.52 1.06
CA PHE A 81 2.23 8.51 -0.34
C PHE A 81 2.32 7.06 -0.86
N LYS A 82 2.35 6.87 -2.19
CA LYS A 82 2.54 5.54 -2.79
C LYS A 82 3.94 5.01 -2.52
N HIS A 83 4.04 3.74 -2.12
CA HIS A 83 5.34 3.13 -1.87
C HIS A 83 5.98 2.68 -3.20
N LEU A 84 6.88 3.52 -3.73
CA LEU A 84 7.52 3.36 -5.05
C LEU A 84 9.05 3.40 -4.92
N PRO A 85 9.69 2.35 -4.38
CA PRO A 85 11.13 2.34 -4.08
C PRO A 85 12.01 2.47 -5.33
N ASP A 86 11.47 2.14 -6.50
CA ASP A 86 12.08 2.28 -7.82
C ASP A 86 11.93 3.70 -8.43
N VAL A 87 11.21 4.60 -7.76
CA VAL A 87 11.03 6.00 -8.16
C VAL A 87 11.59 6.96 -7.11
N HIS A 88 11.11 6.84 -5.88
CA HIS A 88 11.49 7.67 -4.74
C HIS A 88 11.48 6.80 -3.47
N PRO A 89 12.65 6.38 -2.96
CA PRO A 89 12.74 5.61 -1.72
C PRO A 89 12.15 6.35 -0.52
N THR A 90 11.54 5.62 0.41
CA THR A 90 10.87 6.18 1.59
C THR A 90 11.82 7.01 2.45
N GLU A 91 13.02 6.50 2.69
CA GLU A 91 14.07 7.14 3.48
C GLU A 91 14.59 8.44 2.82
N GLU A 92 14.52 8.55 1.50
CA GLU A 92 14.86 9.78 0.78
C GLU A 92 13.75 10.82 0.92
N ILE A 93 12.49 10.42 0.75
CA ILE A 93 11.32 11.30 0.92
C ILE A 93 11.30 11.87 2.36
N LEU A 94 11.53 11.01 3.35
CA LEU A 94 11.49 11.38 4.76
C LEU A 94 12.80 11.97 5.28
N GLY A 95 13.90 11.91 4.53
CA GLY A 95 15.26 12.30 4.93
C GLY A 95 15.32 13.56 5.81
N PRO A 96 14.73 14.70 5.39
CA PRO A 96 14.76 15.94 6.18
C PRO A 96 14.07 15.84 7.55
N CYS A 97 13.11 14.93 7.71
CA CYS A 97 12.29 14.75 8.91
C CYS A 97 12.66 13.52 9.75
N LEU A 98 13.68 12.72 9.38
CA LEU A 98 13.99 11.46 10.08
C LEU A 98 14.30 11.66 11.57
N HIS A 99 14.84 12.83 11.96
CA HIS A 99 15.14 13.18 13.35
C HIS A 99 14.05 14.03 14.03
N ARG A 100 12.92 14.25 13.36
CA ARG A 100 11.80 15.08 13.85
C ARG A 100 10.69 14.27 14.47
N SER A 101 10.83 12.94 14.55
CA SER A 101 9.93 12.07 15.28
C SER A 101 10.65 10.78 15.62
N ASN A 102 10.27 10.18 16.75
CA ASN A 102 10.62 8.79 17.07
C ASN A 102 9.48 7.81 16.74
N CYS A 103 8.39 8.28 16.13
CA CYS A 103 7.25 7.45 15.73
C CYS A 103 6.80 7.75 14.29
N PHE A 104 6.83 6.71 13.47
CA PHE A 104 6.45 6.73 12.07
C PHE A 104 5.28 5.77 11.83
N VAL A 105 4.30 6.22 11.08
CA VAL A 105 3.07 5.48 10.79
C VAL A 105 3.00 5.21 9.30
N LEU A 106 3.03 3.95 8.88
CA LEU A 106 3.04 3.56 7.47
C LEU A 106 1.66 3.04 7.06
N LEU A 107 0.93 3.85 6.28
CA LEU A 107 -0.43 3.55 5.81
C LEU A 107 -0.47 3.17 4.32
N GLN A 108 0.68 2.78 3.77
CA GLN A 108 0.86 2.46 2.35
C GLN A 108 0.49 1.00 2.06
N ASN A 109 0.22 0.66 0.80
CA ASN A 109 -0.09 -0.72 0.41
C ASN A 109 1.17 -1.62 0.36
N GLY A 110 0.95 -2.94 0.33
CA GLY A 110 1.99 -3.94 0.09
C GLY A 110 2.59 -4.53 1.36
N LEU A 111 3.73 -5.19 1.24
CA LEU A 111 4.50 -5.80 2.33
C LEU A 111 5.94 -5.28 2.31
N GLY A 112 6.62 -5.33 3.46
CA GLY A 112 8.02 -4.92 3.59
C GLY A 112 8.26 -3.42 3.46
N ILE A 113 7.22 -2.59 3.52
CA ILE A 113 7.33 -1.13 3.39
C ILE A 113 8.02 -0.50 4.62
N GLU A 114 8.05 -1.24 5.72
CA GLU A 114 8.66 -0.89 7.00
C GLU A 114 10.19 -1.01 6.97
N GLU A 115 10.70 -1.96 6.19
CA GLU A 115 12.12 -2.36 6.20
C GLU A 115 13.08 -1.22 5.84
N PRO A 116 12.84 -0.39 4.80
CA PRO A 116 13.75 0.71 4.48
C PRO A 116 13.91 1.69 5.65
N LEU A 117 12.80 2.05 6.30
CA LEU A 117 12.82 2.98 7.42
C LEU A 117 13.43 2.35 8.67
N GLN A 118 13.11 1.09 8.96
CA GLN A 118 13.69 0.34 10.08
C GLN A 118 15.22 0.22 9.95
N SER A 119 15.73 0.11 8.72
CA SER A 119 17.18 0.00 8.45
C SER A 119 17.96 1.28 8.78
N VAL A 120 17.35 2.45 8.59
CA VAL A 120 17.99 3.75 8.88
C VAL A 120 17.68 4.26 10.28
N LEU A 121 16.55 3.84 10.87
CA LEU A 121 16.10 4.21 12.21
C LEU A 121 15.78 2.94 13.04
N PRO A 122 16.79 2.17 13.48
CA PRO A 122 16.58 0.92 14.21
C PRO A 122 15.78 1.09 15.51
N ASN A 123 15.86 2.26 16.15
CA ASN A 123 15.23 2.57 17.42
C ASN A 123 13.95 3.42 17.31
N ALA A 124 13.43 3.66 16.09
CA ALA A 124 12.18 4.40 15.91
C ALA A 124 10.97 3.48 15.93
N THR A 125 9.88 3.94 16.57
CA THR A 125 8.60 3.25 16.58
C THR A 125 8.03 3.24 15.17
N ILE A 126 7.88 2.06 14.58
CA ILE A 126 7.17 1.89 13.31
C ILE A 126 5.81 1.27 13.61
N ILE A 127 4.78 2.09 13.47
CA ILE A 127 3.38 1.67 13.41
C ILE A 127 3.09 1.41 11.94
N SER A 128 2.58 0.23 11.62
CA SER A 128 2.13 -0.07 10.26
C SER A 128 0.61 -0.23 10.25
N GLY A 129 -0.01 0.02 9.10
CA GLY A 129 -1.46 -0.02 8.95
C GLY A 129 -1.94 -0.70 7.69
N ALA A 130 -3.01 -1.49 7.82
CA ALA A 130 -3.76 -2.09 6.72
C ALA A 130 -5.11 -1.37 6.57
N ILE A 131 -5.35 -0.78 5.39
CA ILE A 131 -6.54 0.04 5.12
C ILE A 131 -7.43 -0.61 4.06
N TRP A 132 -8.69 -0.85 4.38
CA TRP A 132 -9.74 -1.09 3.40
C TRP A 132 -10.57 0.19 3.27
N ILE A 133 -10.48 0.83 2.12
CA ILE A 133 -11.05 2.15 1.88
C ILE A 133 -11.53 2.29 0.44
N GLY A 134 -12.70 2.90 0.25
CA GLY A 134 -13.18 3.34 -1.06
C GLY A 134 -13.07 4.86 -1.20
N ALA A 135 -11.84 5.37 -1.36
CA ALA A 135 -11.59 6.81 -1.50
C ALA A 135 -10.75 7.15 -2.73
N ASN A 136 -11.15 8.20 -3.45
CA ASN A 136 -10.46 8.69 -4.63
C ASN A 136 -10.26 10.21 -4.56
N LEU A 137 -9.08 10.67 -4.96
CA LEU A 137 -8.82 12.10 -5.16
C LEU A 137 -9.23 12.47 -6.59
N ARG A 138 -10.13 13.44 -6.71
CA ARG A 138 -10.60 14.08 -7.94
C ARG A 138 -10.17 15.54 -7.97
N ASP A 139 -9.83 16.02 -9.15
CA ASP A 139 -9.52 17.43 -9.43
C ASP A 139 -8.50 18.05 -8.46
N SER A 140 -7.53 17.25 -8.00
CA SER A 140 -6.46 17.61 -7.06
C SER A 140 -6.86 18.13 -5.67
N ARG A 141 -8.15 18.36 -5.37
CA ARG A 141 -8.61 18.84 -4.05
C ARG A 141 -9.90 18.21 -3.53
N ARG A 142 -10.60 17.37 -4.30
CA ARG A 142 -11.87 16.77 -3.90
C ARG A 142 -11.68 15.28 -3.62
N VAL A 143 -11.86 14.86 -2.38
CA VAL A 143 -11.82 13.45 -2.00
C VAL A 143 -13.24 12.93 -1.93
N ILE A 144 -13.55 11.96 -2.80
CA ILE A 144 -14.80 11.22 -2.77
C ILE A 144 -14.54 9.92 -2.03
N HIS A 145 -15.26 9.70 -0.94
CA HIS A 145 -15.14 8.55 -0.06
C HIS A 145 -16.51 7.88 0.12
N ASN A 146 -16.58 6.57 -0.06
CA ASN A 146 -17.81 5.81 0.20
C ASN A 146 -18.00 5.55 1.72
N ASP A 147 -18.77 4.54 2.07
CA ASP A 147 -19.04 4.14 3.46
C ASP A 147 -17.97 3.18 4.02
N LEU A 148 -17.09 2.64 3.18
CA LEU A 148 -16.04 1.71 3.56
C LEU A 148 -14.81 2.45 4.08
N GLU A 149 -14.65 2.45 5.41
CA GLU A 149 -13.43 2.84 6.10
C GLU A 149 -13.15 1.82 7.20
N ARG A 150 -12.11 1.01 7.01
CA ARG A 150 -11.57 0.10 8.03
C ARG A 150 -10.06 0.22 8.04
N LEU A 151 -9.53 0.73 9.15
CA LEU A 151 -8.10 0.78 9.43
C LEU A 151 -7.76 -0.18 10.56
N VAL A 152 -6.77 -1.04 10.33
CA VAL A 152 -6.11 -1.80 11.38
C VAL A 152 -4.69 -1.27 11.49
N ILE A 153 -4.26 -0.87 12.68
CA ILE A 153 -2.88 -0.47 12.97
C ILE A 153 -2.25 -1.36 14.02
N GLY A 154 -0.95 -1.53 13.95
CA GLY A 154 -0.21 -2.27 14.96
C GLY A 154 1.28 -2.02 14.85
N ARG A 155 2.02 -2.50 15.83
CA ARG A 155 3.47 -2.44 15.81
C ARG A 155 4.01 -3.34 14.70
N PHE A 156 5.00 -2.84 13.96
CA PHE A 156 5.82 -3.69 13.12
C PHE A 156 6.69 -4.59 14.00
N LYS A 157 6.41 -5.89 14.04
CA LYS A 157 7.20 -6.87 14.80
C LYS A 157 8.30 -7.56 14.00
N GLY A 158 8.30 -7.37 12.69
CA GLY A 158 9.23 -8.07 11.82
C GLY A 158 8.70 -9.41 11.33
N GLU A 159 9.54 -10.13 10.61
CA GLU A 159 9.23 -11.42 9.98
C GLU A 159 10.46 -12.35 10.03
N LEU A 160 10.24 -13.66 9.88
CA LEU A 160 11.32 -14.62 9.67
C LEU A 160 11.85 -14.53 8.24
N ARG A 161 13.17 -14.60 8.06
CA ARG A 161 13.84 -14.45 6.77
C ARG A 161 14.91 -15.53 6.56
N GLY A 162 15.07 -15.93 5.29
CA GLY A 162 16.04 -16.93 4.88
C GLY A 162 15.75 -18.35 5.38
N PRO A 163 16.49 -19.37 4.89
CA PRO A 163 16.24 -20.78 5.22
C PRO A 163 16.43 -21.08 6.71
N ASN A 164 17.23 -20.27 7.41
CA ASN A 164 17.49 -20.40 8.83
C ASN A 164 16.44 -19.70 9.71
N HIS A 165 15.37 -19.16 9.13
CA HIS A 165 14.29 -18.47 9.85
C HIS A 165 14.84 -17.38 10.78
N GLN A 166 15.77 -16.57 10.28
CA GLN A 166 16.37 -15.49 11.05
C GLN A 166 15.33 -14.40 11.26
N PRO A 167 15.06 -13.98 12.50
CA PRO A 167 14.02 -13.00 12.75
C PRO A 167 14.57 -11.61 12.41
N VAL A 168 13.96 -10.93 11.45
CA VAL A 168 14.22 -9.51 11.19
C VAL A 168 13.28 -8.73 12.08
N LEU A 169 13.65 -8.62 13.36
CA LEU A 169 12.84 -7.96 14.38
C LEU A 169 13.02 -6.45 14.34
N SER A 170 11.92 -5.74 14.61
CA SER A 170 12.03 -4.36 15.06
C SER A 170 12.76 -4.30 16.41
N SER A 171 13.77 -3.43 16.54
CA SER A 171 14.55 -3.28 17.80
C SER A 171 13.83 -2.45 18.87
N MET A 172 12.51 -2.24 18.70
CA MET A 172 11.71 -1.32 19.51
C MET A 172 11.35 -1.85 20.90
N PRO A 173 11.51 -1.04 21.97
CA PRO A 173 10.93 -1.33 23.29
C PRO A 173 9.40 -1.48 23.21
N GLY A 174 8.88 -2.64 23.60
CA GLY A 174 7.47 -2.99 23.37
C GLY A 174 6.46 -2.05 24.04
N ARG A 175 6.67 -1.68 25.32
CA ARG A 175 5.66 -0.93 26.10
C ARG A 175 5.40 0.49 25.58
N GLU A 176 6.45 1.22 25.21
CA GLU A 176 6.32 2.59 24.69
C GLU A 176 5.66 2.59 23.30
N ALA A 177 6.11 1.67 22.44
CA ALA A 177 5.53 1.50 21.12
C ALA A 177 4.04 1.12 21.18
N ASP A 178 3.66 0.19 22.06
CA ASP A 178 2.26 -0.23 22.23
C ASP A 178 1.38 0.94 22.73
N THR A 179 1.93 1.81 23.57
CA THR A 179 1.24 3.04 24.04
C THR A 179 1.01 4.01 22.87
N LEU A 180 2.01 4.24 22.03
CA LEU A 180 1.89 5.08 20.83
C LEU A 180 0.85 4.54 19.83
N VAL A 181 0.80 3.22 19.64
CA VAL A 181 -0.23 2.57 18.81
C VAL A 181 -1.63 2.84 19.38
N HIS A 182 -1.80 2.61 20.69
CA HIS A 182 -3.09 2.78 21.35
C HIS A 182 -3.56 4.24 21.36
N ASP A 183 -2.65 5.18 21.62
CA ASP A 183 -2.91 6.62 21.58
C ASP A 183 -3.36 7.05 20.19
N LEU A 184 -2.63 6.66 19.14
CA LEU A 184 -3.00 6.97 17.76
C LEU A 184 -4.38 6.39 17.40
N ALA A 185 -4.65 5.13 17.77
CA ALA A 185 -5.94 4.50 17.53
C ALA A 185 -7.07 5.25 18.24
N THR A 186 -6.82 5.74 19.45
CA THR A 186 -7.78 6.52 20.24
C THR A 186 -8.09 7.86 19.58
N LEU A 187 -7.08 8.61 19.15
CA LEU A 187 -7.28 9.83 18.36
C LEU A 187 -8.10 9.55 17.10
N LEU A 188 -7.76 8.51 16.34
CA LEU A 188 -8.52 8.17 15.13
C LEU A 188 -9.99 7.83 15.43
N ARG A 189 -10.26 7.10 16.52
CA ARG A 189 -11.62 6.78 16.97
C ARG A 189 -12.40 7.99 17.47
N GLU A 190 -11.76 8.93 18.16
CA GLU A 190 -12.37 10.21 18.56
C GLU A 190 -12.82 11.01 17.33
N GLY A 191 -12.07 10.93 16.23
CA GLY A 191 -12.45 11.49 14.93
C GLY A 191 -13.49 10.68 14.14
N GLY A 192 -14.03 9.60 14.71
CA GLY A 192 -15.09 8.77 14.11
C GLY A 192 -14.62 7.59 13.26
N SER A 193 -13.30 7.33 13.15
CA SER A 193 -12.79 6.13 12.48
C SER A 193 -13.15 4.87 13.27
N GLN A 194 -13.28 3.75 12.57
CA GLN A 194 -13.39 2.42 13.18
C GLN A 194 -12.02 1.75 13.33
N THR A 195 -10.99 2.54 13.69
CA THR A 195 -9.62 2.04 13.80
C THR A 195 -9.49 0.98 14.88
N GLN A 196 -8.95 -0.17 14.49
CA GLN A 196 -8.57 -1.27 15.36
C GLN A 196 -7.06 -1.26 15.58
N ASP A 197 -6.61 -1.21 16.83
CA ASP A 197 -5.24 -1.48 17.23
C ASP A 197 -5.03 -2.97 17.53
N VAL A 198 -3.92 -3.53 17.04
CA VAL A 198 -3.54 -4.93 17.21
C VAL A 198 -2.08 -5.05 17.65
N PRO A 199 -1.72 -6.11 18.40
CA PRO A 199 -0.35 -6.29 18.87
C PRO A 199 0.63 -6.62 17.74
N ASP A 200 0.15 -7.20 16.64
CA ASP A 200 0.95 -7.47 15.45
C ASP A 200 0.12 -7.19 14.20
N ILE A 201 0.65 -6.31 13.34
CA ILE A 201 0.02 -5.89 12.10
C ILE A 201 0.30 -6.84 10.93
N GLN A 202 1.38 -7.64 10.98
CA GLN A 202 1.80 -8.45 9.83
C GLN A 202 0.70 -9.38 9.31
N PRO A 203 -0.04 -10.13 10.14
CA PRO A 203 -1.10 -11.01 9.65
C PRO A 203 -2.18 -10.27 8.86
N PHE A 204 -2.54 -9.05 9.28
CA PHE A 204 -3.53 -8.21 8.60
C PHE A 204 -3.00 -7.67 7.27
N ARG A 205 -1.71 -7.32 7.17
CA ARG A 205 -1.09 -6.94 5.90
C ARG A 205 -1.09 -8.11 4.92
N TRP A 206 -0.74 -9.32 5.38
CA TRP A 206 -0.79 -10.53 4.56
C TRP A 206 -2.22 -10.84 4.11
N LYS A 207 -3.21 -10.80 5.02
CA LYS A 207 -4.63 -10.98 4.67
C LYS A 207 -5.08 -10.01 3.58
N LYS A 208 -4.75 -8.73 3.72
CA LYS A 208 -5.08 -7.70 2.70
C LYS A 208 -4.39 -7.97 1.35
N ASN A 209 -3.16 -8.48 1.38
CA ASN A 209 -2.41 -8.77 0.17
C ASN A 209 -2.88 -10.03 -0.57
N LEU A 210 -3.63 -10.94 0.07
CA LEU A 210 -4.37 -11.99 -0.66
C LEU A 210 -5.19 -11.39 -1.81
N TRP A 211 -5.88 -10.27 -1.55
CA TRP A 211 -6.69 -9.60 -2.57
C TRP A 211 -5.85 -8.73 -3.53
N ASN A 212 -4.92 -7.92 -3.02
CA ASN A 212 -4.13 -7.01 -3.86
C ASN A 212 -3.22 -7.75 -4.86
N ALA A 213 -2.50 -8.78 -4.40
CA ALA A 213 -1.61 -9.56 -5.28
C ALA A 213 -2.36 -10.55 -6.17
N THR A 214 -3.66 -10.75 -5.95
CA THR A 214 -4.49 -11.63 -6.77
C THR A 214 -5.44 -10.81 -7.65
N PHE A 215 -6.56 -10.33 -7.11
CA PHE A 215 -7.62 -9.72 -7.90
C PHE A 215 -7.24 -8.35 -8.47
N SER A 216 -6.61 -7.49 -7.67
CA SER A 216 -6.11 -6.20 -8.19
C SER A 216 -5.08 -6.43 -9.31
N THR A 217 -4.25 -7.46 -9.17
CA THR A 217 -3.21 -7.81 -10.15
C THR A 217 -3.81 -8.41 -11.42
N LEU A 218 -4.78 -9.33 -11.30
CA LEU A 218 -5.48 -9.91 -12.45
C LEU A 218 -6.27 -8.86 -13.24
N ALA A 219 -6.97 -7.95 -12.57
CA ALA A 219 -7.65 -6.83 -13.22
C ALA A 219 -6.64 -5.91 -13.95
N THR A 220 -5.47 -5.66 -13.35
CA THR A 220 -4.40 -4.86 -13.97
C THR A 220 -3.84 -5.55 -15.22
N LEU A 221 -3.62 -6.87 -15.17
CA LEU A 221 -3.16 -7.65 -16.32
C LEU A 221 -4.18 -7.68 -17.45
N ALA A 222 -5.47 -7.77 -17.12
CA ALA A 222 -6.56 -7.73 -18.08
C ALA A 222 -6.78 -6.33 -18.67
N GLY A 223 -6.47 -5.27 -17.90
CA GLY A 223 -6.82 -3.90 -18.27
C GLY A 223 -8.31 -3.59 -18.13
N GLU A 224 -9.02 -4.37 -17.32
CA GLU A 224 -10.48 -4.36 -17.22
C GLU A 224 -10.95 -4.28 -15.76
N PRO A 225 -12.13 -3.68 -15.48
CA PRO A 225 -12.66 -3.57 -14.13
C PRO A 225 -13.03 -4.94 -13.55
N MET A 226 -13.23 -4.97 -12.22
CA MET A 226 -13.50 -6.22 -11.50
C MET A 226 -14.76 -6.94 -11.98
N SER A 227 -15.79 -6.22 -12.45
CA SER A 227 -17.02 -6.85 -12.95
C SER A 227 -16.81 -7.64 -14.24
N GLU A 228 -15.94 -7.16 -15.14
CA GLU A 228 -15.62 -7.86 -16.38
C GLU A 228 -14.78 -9.11 -16.10
N LEU A 229 -13.85 -9.00 -15.14
CA LEU A 229 -13.08 -10.16 -14.69
C LEU A 229 -13.98 -11.25 -14.08
N MET A 230 -15.03 -10.85 -13.35
CA MET A 230 -15.90 -11.74 -12.56
C MET A 230 -17.20 -12.16 -13.26
N ARG A 231 -17.27 -12.04 -14.59
CA ARG A 231 -18.41 -12.54 -15.38
C ARG A 231 -18.55 -14.05 -15.29
N ASP A 232 -19.79 -14.54 -15.31
CA ASP A 232 -20.12 -15.96 -15.14
C ASP A 232 -19.41 -16.88 -16.15
N ASP A 233 -19.26 -16.42 -17.41
CA ASP A 233 -18.56 -17.14 -18.47
C ASP A 233 -17.04 -17.25 -18.25
N ASN A 234 -16.46 -16.33 -17.46
CA ASN A 234 -15.05 -16.23 -17.15
C ASN A 234 -14.66 -16.86 -15.80
N LEU A 235 -15.61 -17.08 -14.88
CA LEU A 235 -15.34 -17.58 -13.52
C LEU A 235 -14.60 -18.92 -13.50
N GLN A 236 -14.85 -19.80 -14.46
CA GLN A 236 -14.17 -21.09 -14.58
C GLN A 236 -12.65 -20.96 -14.76
N PHE A 237 -12.17 -19.83 -15.27
CA PHE A 237 -10.74 -19.55 -15.45
C PHE A 237 -10.18 -18.71 -14.30
N VAL A 238 -10.95 -17.71 -13.83
CA VAL A 238 -10.50 -16.76 -12.82
C VAL A 238 -10.44 -17.36 -11.41
N ILE A 239 -11.45 -18.13 -11.00
CA ILE A 239 -11.52 -18.65 -9.63
C ILE A 239 -10.36 -19.62 -9.34
N PRO A 240 -10.03 -20.61 -10.20
CA PRO A 240 -8.93 -21.52 -9.94
C PRO A 240 -7.56 -20.82 -9.91
N ILE A 241 -7.33 -19.85 -10.80
CA ILE A 241 -6.05 -19.11 -10.80
C ILE A 241 -5.96 -18.23 -9.56
N ALA A 242 -7.03 -17.52 -9.19
CA ALA A 242 -7.06 -16.68 -8.00
C ALA A 242 -6.79 -17.48 -6.73
N ARG A 243 -7.47 -18.63 -6.56
CA ARG A 243 -7.25 -19.52 -5.41
C ARG A 243 -5.80 -19.97 -5.30
N ARG A 244 -5.19 -20.41 -6.42
CA ARG A 244 -3.82 -20.92 -6.42
C ARG A 244 -2.79 -19.82 -6.21
N THR A 245 -3.01 -18.60 -6.72
CA THR A 245 -2.18 -17.44 -6.40
C THR A 245 -2.26 -17.09 -4.92
N MET A 246 -3.46 -17.09 -4.33
CA MET A 246 -3.64 -16.87 -2.90
C MET A 246 -2.97 -17.94 -2.04
N LEU A 247 -2.91 -19.19 -2.50
CA LEU A 247 -2.16 -20.24 -1.82
C LEU A 247 -0.64 -20.02 -1.87
N GLU A 248 -0.07 -19.53 -2.99
CA GLU A 248 1.34 -19.12 -3.05
C GLU A 248 1.64 -18.02 -2.01
N ILE A 249 0.73 -17.05 -1.87
CA ILE A 249 0.82 -16.00 -0.85
C ILE A 249 0.75 -16.59 0.56
N LEU A 250 -0.21 -17.49 0.82
CA LEU A 250 -0.40 -18.11 2.14
C LEU A 250 0.81 -18.97 2.55
N PHE A 251 1.36 -19.78 1.65
CA PHE A 251 2.55 -20.57 1.93
C PHE A 251 3.78 -19.69 2.18
N THR A 252 3.90 -18.58 1.46
CA THR A 252 4.94 -17.58 1.74
C THR A 252 4.74 -16.95 3.13
N ALA A 253 3.49 -16.62 3.50
CA ALA A 253 3.16 -16.09 4.83
C ALA A 253 3.57 -17.07 5.95
N ARG A 254 3.32 -18.39 5.74
CA ARG A 254 3.74 -19.44 6.67
C ARG A 254 5.25 -19.49 6.85
N ALA A 255 6.01 -19.41 5.75
CA ALA A 255 7.46 -19.46 5.79
C ALA A 255 8.07 -18.27 6.55
N VAL A 256 7.46 -17.08 6.44
CA VAL A 256 7.90 -15.90 7.20
C VAL A 256 7.39 -15.86 8.65
N GLY A 257 6.71 -16.92 9.11
CA GLY A 257 6.30 -17.09 10.51
C GLY A 257 4.86 -16.73 10.85
N ILE A 258 4.00 -16.43 9.88
CA ILE A 258 2.58 -16.16 10.14
C ILE A 258 1.84 -17.47 10.39
N SER A 259 1.23 -17.63 11.56
CA SER A 259 0.57 -18.87 11.98
C SER A 259 -0.80 -19.09 11.32
N GLU A 260 -1.34 -20.31 11.45
CA GLU A 260 -2.72 -20.65 11.05
C GLU A 260 -3.75 -19.86 11.86
N ASP A 261 -3.48 -19.59 13.13
CA ASP A 261 -4.39 -18.81 13.99
C ASP A 261 -4.43 -17.33 13.56
N ASP A 262 -3.29 -16.78 13.17
CA ASP A 262 -3.16 -15.37 12.77
C ASP A 262 -3.70 -15.10 11.36
N LEU A 263 -3.51 -16.04 10.44
CA LEU A 263 -4.02 -15.98 9.07
C LEU A 263 -4.54 -17.35 8.64
N PRO A 264 -5.79 -17.72 8.96
CA PRO A 264 -6.33 -19.03 8.63
C PRO A 264 -6.34 -19.29 7.12
N ALA A 265 -6.12 -20.53 6.70
CA ALA A 265 -6.22 -20.93 5.30
C ALA A 265 -7.61 -20.65 4.71
N ALA A 266 -8.64 -20.69 5.56
CA ALA A 266 -10.01 -20.30 5.22
C ALA A 266 -10.12 -18.84 4.71
N ALA A 267 -9.14 -17.96 5.01
CA ALA A 267 -9.10 -16.60 4.49
C ALA A 267 -8.99 -16.55 2.95
N VAL A 268 -8.43 -17.60 2.32
CA VAL A 268 -8.42 -17.73 0.85
C VAL A 268 -9.84 -17.84 0.32
N ASP A 269 -10.62 -18.78 0.85
CA ASP A 269 -11.99 -19.02 0.40
C ASP A 269 -12.94 -17.88 0.83
N GLU A 270 -12.69 -17.26 2.00
CA GLU A 270 -13.37 -16.02 2.43
C GLU A 270 -13.16 -14.91 1.39
N GLN A 271 -11.92 -14.69 0.94
CA GLN A 271 -11.61 -13.63 -0.01
C GLN A 271 -12.20 -13.89 -1.40
N LEU A 272 -12.23 -15.16 -1.84
CA LEU A 272 -12.93 -15.55 -3.08
C LEU A 272 -14.42 -15.28 -2.98
N THR A 273 -15.06 -15.73 -1.89
CA THR A 273 -16.50 -15.54 -1.65
C THR A 273 -16.87 -14.07 -1.62
N ILE A 274 -16.17 -13.25 -0.83
CA ILE A 274 -16.44 -11.80 -0.74
C ILE A 274 -16.28 -11.15 -2.11
N THR A 275 -15.24 -11.51 -2.87
CA THR A 275 -15.00 -10.92 -4.20
C THR A 275 -16.09 -11.33 -5.19
N LEU A 276 -16.52 -12.60 -5.17
CA LEU A 276 -17.59 -13.09 -6.04
C LEU A 276 -18.94 -12.45 -5.68
N GLN A 277 -19.26 -12.36 -4.38
CA GLN A 277 -20.45 -11.67 -3.90
C GLN A 277 -20.44 -10.19 -4.28
N GLN A 278 -19.27 -9.55 -4.25
CA GLN A 278 -19.15 -8.13 -4.55
C GLN A 278 -19.07 -7.82 -6.06
N PHE A 279 -18.50 -8.67 -6.90
CA PHE A 279 -18.23 -8.32 -8.31
C PHE A 279 -18.79 -9.31 -9.33
N GLY A 280 -19.18 -10.53 -8.93
CA GLY A 280 -19.83 -11.51 -9.80
C GLY A 280 -21.25 -11.09 -10.21
N SER A 281 -21.97 -11.92 -10.96
CA SER A 281 -23.37 -11.62 -11.33
C SER A 281 -24.29 -11.52 -10.09
N ILE A 282 -25.50 -11.00 -10.30
CA ILE A 282 -26.51 -10.88 -9.23
C ILE A 282 -26.88 -12.25 -8.61
N LEU A 283 -26.66 -13.35 -9.33
CA LEU A 283 -26.88 -14.70 -8.84
C LEU A 283 -25.95 -15.04 -7.66
N HIS A 284 -24.77 -14.43 -7.63
CA HIS A 284 -23.77 -14.63 -6.60
C HIS A 284 -23.80 -13.58 -5.48
N ALA A 285 -24.63 -12.55 -5.62
CA ALA A 285 -24.71 -11.44 -4.67
C ALA A 285 -25.23 -11.86 -3.29
N ASP A 286 -24.69 -11.22 -2.24
CA ASP A 286 -25.28 -11.29 -0.90
C ASP A 286 -26.60 -10.50 -0.83
N GLU A 287 -27.31 -10.61 0.30
CA GLU A 287 -28.60 -9.91 0.46
C GLU A 287 -28.46 -8.39 0.41
N LYS A 288 -27.37 -7.85 0.97
CA LYS A 288 -27.08 -6.41 0.95
C LYS A 288 -26.98 -5.91 -0.48
N ARG A 289 -26.24 -6.61 -1.35
CA ARG A 289 -26.04 -6.24 -2.75
C ARG A 289 -27.31 -6.44 -3.59
N LYS A 290 -28.14 -7.44 -3.29
CA LYS A 290 -29.44 -7.61 -3.99
C LYS A 290 -30.38 -6.41 -3.83
N GLY A 291 -30.23 -5.65 -2.74
CA GLY A 291 -30.99 -4.41 -2.49
C GLY A 291 -30.26 -3.12 -2.88
N GLU A 292 -29.14 -3.19 -3.61
CA GLU A 292 -28.39 -1.99 -3.98
C GLU A 292 -29.16 -1.12 -4.99
N ASN A 293 -28.98 0.21 -4.91
CA ASN A 293 -29.57 1.12 -5.89
C ASN A 293 -28.73 1.17 -7.19
N GLU A 294 -29.28 1.81 -8.23
CA GLU A 294 -28.62 1.88 -9.54
C GLU A 294 -27.24 2.55 -9.50
N GLU A 295 -27.07 3.57 -8.65
CA GLU A 295 -25.79 4.28 -8.47
C GLU A 295 -24.72 3.36 -7.87
N ALA A 296 -25.07 2.61 -6.82
CA ALA A 296 -24.17 1.62 -6.22
C ALA A 296 -23.82 0.51 -7.20
N ALA A 297 -24.80 0.00 -7.95
CA ALA A 297 -24.58 -1.00 -8.99
C ALA A 297 -23.63 -0.50 -10.09
N ALA A 298 -23.80 0.74 -10.55
CA ALA A 298 -22.93 1.36 -11.55
C ALA A 298 -21.51 1.59 -11.01
N GLY A 299 -21.37 2.09 -9.78
CA GLY A 299 -20.06 2.29 -9.14
C GLY A 299 -19.30 0.97 -8.96
N ARG A 300 -20.01 -0.10 -8.61
CA ARG A 300 -19.46 -1.45 -8.45
C ARG A 300 -19.07 -2.08 -9.78
N ALA A 301 -19.88 -1.90 -10.83
CA ALA A 301 -19.53 -2.33 -12.19
C ALA A 301 -18.29 -1.58 -12.72
N GLY A 302 -18.18 -0.28 -12.45
CA GLY A 302 -17.02 0.52 -12.82
C GLY A 302 -15.82 0.39 -11.89
N PHE A 303 -15.84 -0.50 -10.89
CA PHE A 303 -14.79 -0.52 -9.87
C PHE A 303 -13.46 -1.01 -10.43
N LYS A 304 -12.46 -0.12 -10.36
CA LYS A 304 -11.08 -0.38 -10.76
C LYS A 304 -10.15 -0.36 -9.54
N PRO A 305 -9.37 -1.41 -9.30
CA PRO A 305 -8.35 -1.42 -8.25
C PRO A 305 -7.27 -0.35 -8.48
N SER A 306 -6.59 0.09 -7.40
CA SER A 306 -5.63 1.20 -7.47
C SER A 306 -4.48 0.97 -8.46
N MET A 307 -3.98 -0.27 -8.55
CA MET A 307 -2.92 -0.64 -9.49
C MET A 307 -3.38 -0.55 -10.96
N LEU A 308 -4.61 -0.96 -11.26
CA LEU A 308 -5.20 -0.81 -12.60
C LEU A 308 -5.36 0.67 -12.96
N ILE A 309 -5.81 1.50 -12.01
CA ILE A 309 -5.92 2.95 -12.23
C ILE A 309 -4.55 3.57 -12.56
N ASP A 310 -3.47 3.12 -11.91
CA ASP A 310 -2.11 3.59 -12.26
C ASP A 310 -1.68 3.11 -13.65
N TYR A 311 -1.95 1.85 -13.95
CA TYR A 311 -1.64 1.26 -15.24
C TYR A 311 -2.31 2.02 -16.40
N GLU A 312 -3.61 2.31 -16.28
CA GLU A 312 -4.37 3.06 -17.28
C GLU A 312 -3.86 4.50 -17.45
N HIS A 313 -3.46 5.15 -16.35
CA HIS A 313 -2.87 6.49 -16.40
C HIS A 313 -1.38 6.50 -16.74
N SER A 314 -0.79 5.34 -17.10
CA SER A 314 0.64 5.21 -17.40
C SER A 314 1.56 5.74 -16.28
N ARG A 315 1.17 5.54 -15.02
CA ARG A 315 1.93 5.95 -13.84
C ARG A 315 2.66 4.76 -13.23
N PRO A 316 3.81 4.98 -12.56
CA PRO A 316 4.43 3.92 -11.76
C PRO A 316 3.44 3.33 -10.74
N MET A 317 3.45 2.01 -10.65
CA MET A 317 2.58 1.19 -9.82
C MET A 317 3.31 0.72 -8.57
N GLU A 318 2.56 0.34 -7.54
CA GLU A 318 3.06 -0.29 -6.29
C GLU A 318 3.48 -1.77 -6.52
N LEU A 319 4.18 -2.04 -7.62
CA LEU A 319 4.53 -3.39 -8.07
C LEU A 319 5.48 -4.09 -7.09
N GLN A 320 6.48 -3.37 -6.57
CA GLN A 320 7.49 -3.96 -5.69
C GLN A 320 6.93 -4.35 -4.32
N CYS A 321 6.10 -3.51 -3.70
CA CYS A 321 5.54 -3.84 -2.38
C CYS A 321 4.33 -4.78 -2.47
N ILE A 322 3.56 -4.78 -3.57
CA ILE A 322 2.42 -5.69 -3.72
C ILE A 322 2.83 -7.06 -4.25
N LEU A 323 3.78 -7.18 -5.17
CA LEU A 323 4.19 -8.49 -5.73
C LEU A 323 5.65 -8.84 -5.40
N GLY A 324 6.57 -7.92 -5.69
CA GLY A 324 8.01 -8.19 -5.60
C GLY A 324 8.46 -8.62 -4.20
N SER A 325 7.87 -8.03 -3.16
CA SER A 325 8.20 -8.31 -1.76
C SER A 325 7.80 -9.71 -1.32
N MET A 326 6.72 -10.26 -1.88
CA MET A 326 6.31 -11.65 -1.65
C MET A 326 7.19 -12.63 -2.41
N VAL A 327 7.44 -12.35 -3.68
CA VAL A 327 8.35 -13.17 -4.51
C VAL A 327 9.74 -13.24 -3.89
N GLN A 328 10.25 -12.12 -3.37
CA GLN A 328 11.53 -12.09 -2.67
C GLN A 328 11.52 -12.98 -1.42
N ARG A 329 10.52 -12.84 -0.56
CA ARG A 329 10.37 -13.67 0.65
C ARG A 329 10.28 -15.15 0.30
N ALA A 330 9.46 -15.52 -0.69
CA ALA A 330 9.32 -16.91 -1.12
C ALA A 330 10.67 -17.51 -1.55
N ARG A 331 11.45 -16.77 -2.34
CA ARG A 331 12.78 -17.19 -2.81
C ARG A 331 13.77 -17.39 -1.67
N GLU A 332 13.73 -16.57 -0.63
CA GLU A 332 14.58 -16.74 0.56
C GLU A 332 14.33 -18.07 1.29
N PHE A 333 13.14 -18.65 1.14
CA PHE A 333 12.79 -19.97 1.68
C PHE A 333 12.79 -21.08 0.63
N GLY A 334 13.23 -20.80 -0.60
CA GLY A 334 13.22 -21.78 -1.70
C GLY A 334 11.82 -22.19 -2.16
N LEU A 335 10.80 -21.36 -1.91
CA LEU A 335 9.43 -21.61 -2.36
C LEU A 335 9.22 -21.13 -3.79
N GLU A 336 8.54 -21.95 -4.59
CA GLU A 336 8.12 -21.56 -5.94
C GLU A 336 6.83 -20.75 -5.90
N THR A 337 6.80 -19.65 -6.65
CA THR A 337 5.62 -18.77 -6.77
C THR A 337 5.27 -18.48 -8.23
N PRO A 338 5.06 -19.51 -9.06
CA PRO A 338 5.00 -19.35 -10.51
C PRO A 338 3.94 -18.34 -10.99
N ARG A 339 2.83 -18.16 -10.25
CA ARG A 339 1.78 -17.20 -10.62
C ARG A 339 2.17 -15.78 -10.27
N LEU A 340 2.75 -15.59 -9.08
CA LEU A 340 3.32 -14.28 -8.70
C LEU A 340 4.50 -13.91 -9.59
N ASP A 341 5.37 -14.86 -9.94
CA ASP A 341 6.50 -14.67 -10.86
C ASP A 341 6.01 -14.26 -12.25
N LEU A 342 4.97 -14.93 -12.79
CA LEU A 342 4.35 -14.55 -14.04
C LEU A 342 3.80 -13.12 -13.98
N ALA A 343 2.98 -12.81 -12.98
CA ALA A 343 2.38 -11.48 -12.85
C ALA A 343 3.43 -10.37 -12.71
N TYR A 344 4.43 -10.60 -11.86
CA TYR A 344 5.53 -9.65 -11.67
C TYR A 344 6.33 -9.45 -12.96
N SER A 345 6.71 -10.53 -13.64
CA SER A 345 7.51 -10.46 -14.87
C SER A 345 6.80 -9.65 -15.97
N VAL A 346 5.50 -9.89 -16.18
CA VAL A 346 4.70 -9.17 -17.19
C VAL A 346 4.55 -7.69 -16.81
N LEU A 347 4.14 -7.38 -15.58
CA LEU A 347 3.90 -6.00 -15.15
C LEU A 347 5.19 -5.18 -15.01
N SER A 348 6.33 -5.83 -14.73
CA SER A 348 7.63 -5.15 -14.61
C SER A 348 8.06 -4.42 -15.89
N VAL A 349 7.65 -4.92 -17.06
CA VAL A 349 7.94 -4.29 -18.35
C VAL A 349 7.24 -2.93 -18.45
N LYS A 350 5.97 -2.88 -18.06
CA LYS A 350 5.17 -1.65 -18.05
C LYS A 350 5.61 -0.71 -16.95
N GLN A 351 5.92 -1.23 -15.76
CA GLN A 351 6.49 -0.45 -14.66
C GLN A 351 7.73 0.32 -15.11
N ARG A 352 8.71 -0.35 -15.73
CA ARG A 352 9.93 0.30 -16.24
C ARG A 352 9.59 1.43 -17.21
N SER A 353 8.72 1.18 -18.18
CA SER A 353 8.30 2.19 -19.15
C SER A 353 7.63 3.40 -18.49
N PHE A 354 6.78 3.19 -17.48
CA PHE A 354 6.12 4.28 -16.76
C PHE A 354 7.10 5.11 -15.93
N ILE A 355 8.12 4.48 -15.34
CA ILE A 355 9.19 5.18 -14.60
C ILE A 355 10.04 6.03 -15.53
N GLU A 356 10.45 5.48 -16.68
CA GLU A 356 11.24 6.19 -17.69
C GLU A 356 10.51 7.43 -18.19
N LYS A 357 9.20 7.31 -18.48
CA LYS A 357 8.35 8.45 -18.88
C LYS A 357 8.21 9.50 -17.77
N THR A 358 8.08 9.07 -16.53
CA THR A 358 7.96 9.99 -15.38
C THR A 358 9.27 10.74 -15.13
N SER A 359 10.40 10.09 -15.40
CA SER A 359 11.74 10.68 -15.24
C SER A 359 12.08 11.64 -16.37
N SER A 360 11.72 11.32 -17.62
CA SER A 360 11.96 12.18 -18.78
C SER A 360 11.04 13.40 -18.86
N ALA A 361 9.90 13.39 -18.17
CA ALA A 361 9.00 14.54 -18.06
C ALA A 361 9.46 15.62 -17.06
N LYS A 362 10.52 15.41 -16.29
CA LYS A 362 11.16 16.47 -15.48
C LYS A 362 12.11 17.29 -16.38
N PRO A 363 12.04 18.63 -16.41
CA PRO A 363 13.10 19.41 -17.03
C PRO A 363 14.42 19.07 -16.32
N SER A 364 15.45 18.78 -17.11
CA SER A 364 16.76 18.31 -16.64
C SER A 364 17.40 19.34 -15.71
N ALA A 365 17.31 19.11 -14.40
CA ALA A 365 18.42 19.43 -13.50
C ALA A 365 19.42 18.28 -13.63
N GLU A 366 20.66 18.63 -13.96
CA GLU A 366 21.77 17.76 -14.32
C GLU A 366 21.73 16.38 -13.65
N MET A 367 21.57 15.35 -14.48
CA MET A 367 21.62 13.96 -14.07
C MET A 367 23.08 13.64 -13.72
N THR A 368 23.43 13.67 -12.45
CA THR A 368 24.77 13.28 -11.99
C THR A 368 24.98 11.78 -12.27
N ASP A 369 26.15 11.42 -12.79
CA ASP A 369 26.58 10.04 -13.13
C ASP A 369 26.35 9.02 -11.99
N ALA A 370 26.23 9.49 -10.74
CA ALA A 370 25.93 8.67 -9.57
C ALA A 370 24.54 8.02 -9.61
N LEU A 371 23.52 8.67 -10.19
CA LEU A 371 22.16 8.12 -10.27
C LEU A 371 22.05 7.06 -11.38
N ALA A 372 22.69 7.30 -12.53
CA ALA A 372 22.78 6.32 -13.61
C ALA A 372 23.56 5.06 -13.16
N GLN A 373 24.64 5.23 -12.41
CA GLN A 373 25.37 4.10 -11.81
C GLN A 373 24.56 3.38 -10.71
N ARG A 374 23.69 4.06 -9.97
CA ARG A 374 22.78 3.43 -8.97
C ARG A 374 21.69 2.60 -9.62
N ILE A 375 21.09 3.05 -10.73
CA ILE A 375 20.13 2.26 -11.52
C ILE A 375 20.80 1.01 -12.11
N ALA A 376 22.08 1.12 -12.50
CA ALA A 376 22.86 -0.03 -12.97
C ALA A 376 23.21 -1.01 -11.83
N ARG A 377 23.45 -0.51 -10.61
CA ARG A 377 23.80 -1.32 -9.42
C ARG A 377 22.60 -1.88 -8.66
N SER A 378 21.38 -1.37 -8.87
CA SER A 378 20.15 -1.96 -8.30
C SER A 378 19.67 -3.20 -9.06
N ARG A 379 20.40 -3.63 -10.10
CA ARG A 379 20.30 -5.01 -10.58
C ARG A 379 20.72 -5.92 -9.44
N PHE A 380 19.72 -6.55 -8.83
CA PHE A 380 19.79 -7.74 -7.98
C PHE A 380 21.20 -8.35 -7.95
N THR A 381 21.93 -8.07 -6.88
CA THR A 381 23.17 -8.77 -6.58
C THR A 381 22.85 -10.26 -6.43
N ASP A 382 23.65 -11.07 -7.10
CA ASP A 382 23.58 -12.53 -7.24
C ASP A 382 22.86 -13.26 -6.10
N SER A 383 21.70 -13.83 -6.42
CA SER A 383 21.07 -14.87 -5.58
C SER A 383 21.81 -16.19 -5.81
N PRO A 384 22.33 -16.87 -4.77
CA PRO A 384 23.12 -18.08 -4.92
C PRO A 384 22.22 -19.32 -4.92
N VAL A 385 21.42 -19.55 -5.96
CA VAL A 385 20.75 -20.85 -6.21
C VAL A 385 20.63 -21.09 -7.72
N PRO A 386 20.81 -22.34 -8.22
CA PRO A 386 20.97 -22.62 -9.63
C PRO A 386 19.77 -22.12 -10.43
N SER A 387 20.04 -21.33 -11.47
CA SER A 387 19.11 -21.20 -12.58
C SER A 387 18.67 -22.61 -12.97
N GLY A 388 17.37 -22.90 -12.93
CA GLY A 388 16.83 -24.01 -13.71
C GLY A 388 17.45 -23.93 -15.11
N THR A 389 17.83 -25.09 -15.66
CA THR A 389 18.67 -25.26 -16.85
C THR A 389 18.59 -24.03 -17.76
N PRO A 390 19.67 -23.24 -17.90
CA PRO A 390 19.64 -22.08 -18.76
C PRO A 390 19.13 -22.53 -20.12
N LEU A 391 18.05 -21.92 -20.60
CA LEU A 391 17.66 -22.05 -21.99
C LEU A 391 18.86 -21.55 -22.80
N ASN A 392 19.62 -22.49 -23.36
CA ASN A 392 20.65 -22.25 -24.35
C ASN A 392 19.95 -21.66 -25.58
N LEU A 393 19.63 -20.36 -25.53
CA LEU A 393 19.19 -19.61 -26.67
C LEU A 393 20.42 -19.37 -27.53
N PRO A 394 20.54 -19.97 -28.72
CA PRO A 394 21.66 -19.69 -29.59
C PRO A 394 21.60 -18.21 -29.97
N THR A 395 22.65 -17.47 -29.63
CA THR A 395 22.87 -16.12 -30.15
C THR A 395 22.99 -16.19 -31.67
N LYS A 396 21.88 -15.95 -32.37
CA LYS A 396 21.94 -15.62 -33.79
C LYS A 396 22.55 -14.24 -33.91
N LYS A 397 23.81 -14.19 -34.35
CA LYS A 397 24.37 -12.99 -34.99
C LYS A 397 23.59 -12.78 -36.29
N PHE A 398 22.92 -11.64 -36.40
CA PHE A 398 22.64 -10.97 -37.66
C PHE A 398 23.00 -9.50 -37.48
#